data_AF-A0AAD7X8V7-F1
#
_entry.id   AF-A0AAD7X8V7-F1
#
_cell.length_a   1.000
_cell.length_b   1.000
_cell.length_c   1.000
_cell.angle_alpha   90.00
_cell.angle_beta   90.00
_cell.angle_gamma   90.00
#
_symmetry.space_group_name_H-M   'P 1'
#
loop_
_entity.id
_entity.type
_entity.pdbx_description
1 polymer ?
#
loop_
_entity_poly.entity_id
_entity_poly.type
_entity_poly.pdbx_seq_one_letter_code
_entity_poly.pdbx_strand_id
1 'polypeptide(L)'
;MSGFLHKLDSLAEKIPEGLGHARAMAIGILNPDRRHDDPEEKRADMIRSEIMAGHRFHSFANERSENFVKWHVDSMILTCTNSLGLCVL
;
A
#
# COMPACT_ATOMS: atom_id res chain seq x y z
N MET A 1 24.41 16.81 -39.38
CA MET A 1 25.10 15.88 -38.47
C MET A 1 25.12 16.33 -37.00
N SER A 2 24.94 17.61 -36.68
CA SER A 2 24.91 18.13 -35.30
C SER A 2 23.81 17.54 -34.42
N GLY A 3 22.59 17.37 -34.96
CA GLY A 3 21.47 16.81 -34.18
C GLY A 3 21.58 15.34 -33.82
N PHE A 4 22.46 14.57 -34.49
CA PHE A 4 22.72 13.17 -34.15
C PHE A 4 23.74 13.05 -33.02
N LEU A 5 24.75 13.91 -33.02
CA LEU A 5 25.76 13.98 -31.96
C LEU A 5 25.13 14.41 -30.62
N HIS A 6 24.26 15.42 -30.62
CA HIS A 6 23.54 15.84 -29.40
C HIS A 6 22.62 14.74 -28.85
N LYS A 7 22.08 13.85 -29.70
CA LYS A 7 21.32 12.68 -29.24
C LYS A 7 22.22 11.65 -28.57
N LEU A 8 23.42 11.43 -29.10
CA LEU A 8 24.40 10.51 -28.53
C LEU A 8 24.93 11.01 -27.17
N ASP A 9 25.23 12.30 -27.04
CA ASP A 9 25.63 12.90 -25.76
C ASP A 9 24.53 12.76 -24.70
N SER A 10 23.28 13.06 -25.07
CA SER A 10 22.13 12.89 -24.17
C SER A 10 21.82 11.43 -23.81
N LEU A 11 22.28 10.47 -24.64
CA LEU A 11 22.18 9.05 -24.35
C LEU A 11 23.28 8.62 -23.38
N ALA A 12 24.51 9.09 -23.61
CA ALA A 12 25.66 8.81 -22.76
C ALA A 12 25.44 9.31 -21.33
N GLU A 13 24.81 10.48 -21.15
CA GLU A 13 24.45 11.01 -19.84
C GLU A 13 23.38 10.18 -19.12
N LYS A 14 22.49 9.48 -19.84
CA LYS A 14 21.39 8.67 -19.27
C LYS A 14 21.76 7.22 -19.00
N ILE A 15 22.87 6.72 -19.54
CA ILE A 15 23.41 5.38 -19.24
C ILE A 15 23.70 5.17 -17.75
N PRO A 16 24.39 6.07 -17.02
CA PRO A 16 24.63 5.88 -15.58
C PRO A 16 23.34 5.89 -14.76
N GLU A 17 22.36 6.70 -15.15
CA GLU A 17 21.04 6.76 -14.52
C GLU A 17 20.26 5.46 -14.75
N GLY A 18 20.22 4.97 -15.99
CA GLY A 18 19.61 3.68 -16.35
C GLY A 18 20.27 2.49 -15.67
N LEU A 19 21.60 2.49 -15.51
CA LEU A 19 22.35 1.47 -14.78
C LEU A 19 22.02 1.48 -13.29
N GLY A 20 21.89 2.67 -12.70
CA GLY A 20 21.44 2.85 -11.32
C GLY A 20 20.04 2.27 -11.08
N HIS A 21 19.10 2.54 -11.98
CA HIS A 21 17.74 1.98 -11.91
C HIS A 21 17.71 0.47 -12.14
N ALA A 22 18.47 -0.05 -13.11
CA ALA A 22 18.58 -1.48 -13.35
C ALA A 22 19.17 -2.21 -12.14
N ARG A 23 20.17 -1.63 -11.47
CA ARG A 23 20.74 -2.15 -10.22
C ARG A 23 19.72 -2.12 -9.08
N ALA A 24 18.98 -1.02 -8.92
CA ALA A 24 17.94 -0.91 -7.90
C ALA A 24 16.81 -1.93 -8.12
N MET A 25 16.43 -2.17 -9.37
CA MET A 25 15.46 -3.19 -9.75
C MET A 25 15.98 -4.60 -9.47
N ALA A 26 17.21 -4.92 -9.86
CA ALA A 26 17.83 -6.21 -9.59
C ALA A 26 17.93 -6.50 -8.07
N ILE A 27 18.30 -5.49 -7.27
CA ILE A 27 18.34 -5.61 -5.81
C ILE A 27 16.92 -5.79 -5.25
N GLY A 28 15.92 -5.08 -5.77
CA GLY A 28 14.51 -5.24 -5.35
C GLY A 28 13.90 -6.60 -5.70
N ILE A 29 14.39 -7.25 -6.77
CA ILE A 29 13.98 -8.62 -7.14
C ILE A 29 14.66 -9.65 -6.22
N LEU A 30 15.93 -9.44 -5.87
CA LEU A 30 16.69 -10.37 -5.03
C LEU A 30 16.33 -10.29 -3.54
N ASN A 31 15.89 -9.12 -3.05
CA ASN A 31 15.39 -8.95 -1.69
C ASN A 31 14.06 -8.16 -1.71
N PRO A 32 12.91 -8.84 -1.89
CA PRO A 32 11.61 -8.20 -1.97
C PRO A 32 11.20 -7.49 -0.65
N ASP A 33 11.71 -7.93 0.50
CA ASP A 33 11.43 -7.36 1.83
C ASP A 33 12.31 -6.16 2.19
N ARG A 34 13.15 -5.64 1.28
CA ARG A 34 14.00 -4.44 1.50
C ARG A 34 13.23 -3.19 1.95
N ARG A 35 11.90 -3.17 1.79
CA ARG A 35 11.04 -2.07 2.26
C ARG A 35 10.82 -2.08 3.77
N HIS A 36 11.05 -3.22 4.43
CA HIS A 36 10.83 -3.44 5.86
C HIS A 36 12.10 -3.94 6.55
N ASP A 37 13.22 -3.24 6.36
CA ASP A 37 14.51 -3.56 6.99
C ASP A 37 14.65 -2.97 8.41
N ASP A 38 13.77 -2.04 8.80
CA ASP A 38 13.82 -1.43 10.12
C ASP A 38 13.36 -2.41 11.21
N PRO A 39 14.16 -2.65 12.27
CA PRO A 39 13.79 -3.55 13.35
C PRO A 39 12.55 -3.08 14.14
N GLU A 40 12.21 -1.80 14.11
CA GLU A 40 11.01 -1.25 14.74
C GLU A 40 9.75 -1.58 13.94
N GLU A 41 9.82 -1.50 12.61
CA GLU A 41 8.72 -1.85 11.71
C GLU A 41 8.36 -3.34 11.80
N LYS A 42 9.37 -4.23 11.86
CA LYS A 42 9.15 -5.67 12.09
C LYS A 42 8.46 -5.97 13.41
N ARG A 43 8.80 -5.23 14.47
CA ARG A 43 8.14 -5.40 15.79
C ARG A 43 6.69 -4.95 15.75
N ALA A 44 6.39 -3.85 15.07
CA ALA A 44 5.04 -3.38 14.88
C ALA A 44 4.18 -4.39 14.10
N ASP A 45 4.75 -4.98 13.03
CA ASP A 45 4.10 -6.04 12.26
C ASP A 45 3.87 -7.31 13.09
N MET A 46 4.84 -7.72 13.91
CA MET A 46 4.66 -8.85 14.84
C MET A 46 3.52 -8.59 15.82
N ILE A 47 3.48 -7.43 16.47
CA ILE A 47 2.40 -7.06 17.39
C ILE A 47 1.04 -7.04 16.68
N ARG A 48 0.99 -6.51 15.44
CA ARG A 48 -0.23 -6.51 14.63
C ARG A 48 -0.67 -7.94 14.28
N SER A 49 0.28 -8.81 13.96
CA SER A 49 0.02 -10.23 13.68
C SER A 49 -0.50 -10.99 14.91
N GLU A 50 0.01 -10.69 16.11
CA GLU A 50 -0.44 -11.27 17.38
C GLU A 50 -1.89 -10.87 17.69
N ILE A 51 -2.24 -9.59 17.48
CA ILE A 51 -3.61 -9.10 17.66
C ILE A 51 -4.56 -9.76 16.65
N MET A 52 -4.15 -9.87 15.38
CA MET A 52 -4.94 -10.51 14.34
C MET A 52 -5.14 -12.01 14.60
N ALA A 53 -4.16 -12.71 15.17
CA ALA A 53 -4.28 -14.13 15.52
C ALA A 53 -5.39 -14.43 16.54
N GLY A 54 -5.72 -13.46 17.39
CA GLY A 54 -6.83 -13.56 18.35
C GLY A 54 -8.22 -13.32 17.75
N HIS A 55 -8.32 -12.85 16.51
CA HIS A 55 -9.58 -12.49 15.88
C HIS A 55 -9.96 -13.45 14.75
N ARG A 56 -11.27 -13.59 14.53
CA ARG A 56 -11.81 -14.38 13.42
C ARG A 56 -11.31 -13.81 12.08
N PHE A 57 -10.83 -14.68 11.20
CA PHE A 57 -10.27 -14.35 9.87
C PHE A 57 -8.99 -13.51 9.86
N HIS A 58 -8.21 -13.49 10.95
CA HIS A 58 -7.05 -12.59 11.07
C HIS A 58 -7.44 -11.12 10.86
N SER A 59 -8.65 -10.73 11.26
CA SER A 59 -9.09 -9.34 11.13
C SER A 59 -8.45 -8.48 12.22
N PHE A 60 -8.21 -7.19 11.93
CA PHE A 60 -7.83 -6.23 12.97
C PHE A 60 -8.99 -5.97 13.95
N ALA A 61 -10.24 -6.06 13.49
CA ALA A 61 -11.41 -5.79 14.31
C ALA A 61 -11.92 -7.05 15.01
N ASN A 62 -12.19 -6.94 16.31
CA ASN A 62 -12.82 -7.99 17.09
C ASN A 62 -14.33 -8.09 16.75
N GLU A 63 -14.91 -9.27 16.98
CA GLU A 63 -16.35 -9.51 16.82
C GLU A 63 -17.14 -8.75 17.91
N ARG A 64 -18.14 -7.96 17.49
CA ARG A 64 -19.04 -7.23 18.40
C ARG A 64 -20.44 -7.83 18.31
N SER A 65 -20.97 -8.34 19.43
CA SER A 65 -22.23 -9.08 19.49
C SER A 65 -23.51 -8.23 19.55
N GLU A 66 -23.40 -6.90 19.57
CA GLU A 66 -24.54 -5.98 19.76
C GLU A 66 -24.55 -4.83 18.73
N ASN A 67 -24.20 -5.13 17.47
CA ASN A 67 -24.14 -4.11 16.44
C ASN A 67 -25.48 -4.01 15.67
N PHE A 68 -26.07 -2.83 15.60
CA PHE A 68 -27.21 -2.56 14.72
C PHE A 68 -26.71 -2.38 13.28
N VAL A 69 -26.78 -3.45 12.48
CA VAL A 69 -26.29 -3.45 11.10
C VAL A 69 -27.41 -3.03 10.14
N LYS A 70 -27.17 -1.99 9.34
CA LYS A 70 -28.02 -1.60 8.22
C LYS A 70 -27.27 -1.84 6.91
N TRP A 71 -27.85 -2.65 6.03
CA TRP A 71 -27.33 -2.94 4.70
C TRP A 71 -28.14 -2.15 3.67
N HIS A 72 -27.47 -1.67 2.62
CA HIS A 72 -28.08 -0.95 1.51
C HIS A 72 -27.84 -1.77 0.23
N VAL A 73 -28.91 -2.13 -0.50
CA VAL A 73 -28.81 -2.91 -1.75
C VAL A 73 -28.66 -2.04 -2.97
N ASP A 74 -29.27 -0.85 -2.95
CA ASP A 74 -29.28 0.08 -4.07
C ASP A 74 -28.56 1.39 -3.71
N SER A 75 -27.64 1.81 -4.58
CA SER A 75 -26.78 2.99 -4.37
C SER A 75 -27.58 4.30 -4.20
N MET A 76 -28.85 4.34 -4.60
CA MET A 76 -29.72 5.52 -4.51
C MET A 76 -30.20 5.81 -3.09
N ILE A 77 -30.20 4.82 -2.20
CA ILE A 77 -30.77 4.95 -0.84
C ILE A 77 -29.71 5.39 0.20
N LEU A 78 -28.41 5.27 -0.14
CA LEU A 78 -27.27 5.70 0.69
C LEU A 78 -27.21 7.24 0.87
N THR A 79 -27.57 8.00 -0.16
CA THR A 79 -27.56 9.48 -0.11
C THR A 79 -28.64 10.05 0.82
N CYS A 80 -29.78 9.37 0.98
CA CYS A 80 -30.87 9.83 1.84
C CYS A 80 -30.65 9.52 3.33
N THR A 81 -29.74 8.60 3.67
CA THR A 81 -29.46 8.25 5.07
C THR A 81 -28.33 9.07 5.70
N ASN A 82 -27.40 9.58 4.89
CA ASN A 82 -26.33 10.45 5.38
C ASN A 82 -26.78 11.91 5.63
N SER A 83 -27.91 12.34 5.06
CA SER A 83 -28.50 13.67 5.30
C SER A 83 -29.19 13.82 6.66
N LEU A 84 -29.42 12.72 7.40
CA LEU A 84 -30.09 12.71 8.70
C LEU A 84 -29.13 12.54 9.89
N GLY A 85 -27.83 12.74 9.70
CA GLY A 85 -26.92 13.05 10.81
C GLY A 85 -26.83 11.98 11.90
N LEU A 86 -26.72 10.70 11.53
CA LEU A 86 -26.29 9.65 12.47
C LEU A 86 -25.15 8.83 11.86
N CYS A 87 -23.96 9.46 11.83
CA CYS A 87 -22.69 8.77 11.65
C CYS A 87 -22.03 8.66 13.03
N VAL A 88 -22.19 7.50 13.68
CA VAL A 88 -21.27 7.06 14.73
C VAL A 88 -20.73 5.71 14.28
N LEU A 89 -19.47 5.70 13.86
CA LEU A 89 -18.56 4.56 13.85
C LEU A 89 -17.22 5.05 14.38
#